data_AF-A0A9X3IAA6-F1
#
_entry.id   AF-A0A9X3IAA6-F1
#
_cell.length_a   1.000
_cell.length_b   1.000
_cell.length_c   1.000
_cell.angle_alpha   90.00
_cell.angle_beta   90.00
_cell.angle_gamma   90.00
#
_symmetry.space_group_name_H-M   'P 1'
#
loop_
_entity.id
_entity.type
_entity.pdbx_description
1 polymer ?
#
loop_
_entity_poly.entity_id
_entity_poly.type
_entity_poly.pdbx_seq_one_letter_code
_entity_poly.pdbx_strand_id
1 'polypeptide(L)'
;MKIKYTLLILLLSIIGSHVFAQSHKKLLRQEEVARKDAKNFKLSKSDLKIYRKGTSGRTSDYFKPRVENVSDTSLLKDSTYVKTYRNFAYSKTSHRKGAGEYVIIAGAIVVLAGISALITL
;
A
#
# COMPACT_ATOMS: atom_id res chain seq x y z
N MET A 1 -46.97 -26.98 -6.15
CA MET A 1 -45.52 -27.23 -5.95
C MET A 1 -44.61 -26.03 -6.28
N LYS A 2 -44.96 -25.12 -7.20
CA LYS A 2 -44.06 -24.03 -7.65
C LYS A 2 -43.73 -22.97 -6.58
N ILE A 3 -44.68 -22.62 -5.71
CA ILE A 3 -44.54 -21.58 -4.66
C ILE A 3 -43.48 -21.93 -3.60
N LYS A 4 -43.29 -23.22 -3.30
CA LYS A 4 -42.31 -23.68 -2.30
C LYS A 4 -40.86 -23.44 -2.77
N TYR A 5 -40.60 -23.60 -4.07
CA TYR A 5 -39.26 -23.42 -4.64
C TYR A 5 -38.92 -21.94 -4.83
N THR A 6 -39.88 -21.09 -5.19
CA THR A 6 -39.65 -19.63 -5.27
C THR A 6 -39.29 -19.03 -3.92
N LEU A 7 -39.92 -19.47 -2.83
CA LEU A 7 -39.62 -19.01 -1.48
C LEU A 7 -38.22 -19.45 -1.00
N LEU A 8 -37.81 -20.67 -1.36
CA LEU A 8 -36.47 -21.20 -1.08
C LEU A 8 -35.38 -20.42 -1.83
N ILE A 9 -35.59 -20.11 -3.11
CA ILE A 9 -34.64 -19.33 -3.93
C ILE A 9 -34.51 -17.90 -3.37
N LEU A 10 -35.62 -17.29 -2.95
CA LEU A 10 -35.60 -15.97 -2.32
C LEU A 10 -34.79 -15.97 -1.02
N LEU A 11 -34.97 -17.00 -0.17
CA LEU A 11 -34.24 -17.13 1.09
C LEU A 11 -32.72 -17.30 0.84
N LEU A 12 -32.35 -18.14 -0.13
CA LEU A 12 -30.95 -18.36 -0.52
C LEU A 12 -30.30 -17.07 -1.04
N SER A 13 -31.03 -16.27 -1.81
CA SER A 13 -30.54 -14.97 -2.32
C SER A 13 -30.24 -13.99 -1.18
N ILE A 14 -31.13 -13.90 -0.18
CA ILE A 14 -30.95 -13.01 0.97
C ILE A 14 -29.73 -13.44 1.80
N ILE A 15 -29.59 -14.74 2.08
CA ILE A 15 -28.45 -15.27 2.86
C ILE A 15 -27.12 -15.02 2.12
N GLY A 16 -27.07 -15.27 0.81
CA GLY A 16 -25.88 -15.01 0.00
C GLY A 16 -25.46 -13.54 0.02
N SER A 17 -26.43 -12.62 -0.02
CA SER A 17 -26.21 -11.18 0.04
C SER A 17 -25.54 -10.75 1.36
N HIS A 18 -25.99 -11.31 2.49
CA HIS A 18 -25.43 -10.99 3.80
C HIS A 18 -23.99 -11.49 3.95
N VAL A 19 -23.68 -12.70 3.46
CA VAL A 19 -22.32 -13.26 3.51
C VAL A 19 -21.36 -12.43 2.65
N PHE A 20 -21.78 -12.03 1.45
CA PHE A 20 -20.98 -11.18 0.57
C PHE A 20 -20.68 -9.82 1.22
N ALA A 21 -21.68 -9.17 1.82
CA ALA A 21 -21.52 -7.89 2.51
C ALA A 21 -20.55 -7.96 3.70
N GLN A 22 -20.58 -9.06 4.48
CA GLN A 22 -19.66 -9.26 5.59
C GLN A 22 -18.21 -9.48 5.10
N SER A 23 -18.03 -10.28 4.04
CA SER A 23 -16.72 -10.52 3.42
C SER A 23 -16.11 -9.21 2.90
N HIS A 24 -16.90 -8.39 2.20
CA HIS A 24 -16.45 -7.12 1.68
C HIS A 24 -16.04 -6.13 2.79
N LYS A 25 -16.85 -6.02 3.86
CA LYS A 25 -16.50 -5.18 5.02
C LYS A 25 -15.21 -5.63 5.69
N LYS A 26 -14.99 -6.94 5.83
CA LYS A 26 -13.75 -7.50 6.38
C LYS A 26 -12.54 -7.10 5.52
N LEU A 27 -12.66 -7.24 4.19
CA LEU A 27 -11.61 -6.89 3.25
C LEU A 27 -11.25 -5.40 3.32
N LEU A 28 -12.24 -4.51 3.29
CA LEU A 28 -12.02 -3.06 3.43
C LEU A 28 -11.30 -2.70 4.73
N ARG A 29 -11.73 -3.29 5.85
CA ARG A 29 -11.08 -3.08 7.15
C ARG A 29 -9.61 -3.54 7.12
N GLN A 30 -9.33 -4.70 6.53
CA GLN A 30 -7.97 -5.20 6.40
C GLN A 30 -7.10 -4.30 5.52
N GLU A 31 -7.64 -3.77 4.43
CA GLU A 31 -6.93 -2.81 3.59
C GLU A 31 -6.61 -1.51 4.33
N GLU A 32 -7.56 -0.99 5.12
CA GLU A 32 -7.35 0.22 5.90
C GLU A 32 -6.28 0.04 6.98
N VAL A 33 -6.32 -1.08 7.70
CA VAL A 33 -5.28 -1.42 8.69
C VAL A 33 -3.93 -1.62 8.02
N ALA A 34 -3.86 -2.36 6.90
CA ALA A 34 -2.63 -2.56 6.15
C ALA A 34 -2.04 -1.23 5.66
N ARG A 35 -2.88 -0.31 5.19
CA ARG A 35 -2.46 1.04 4.77
C ARG A 35 -1.90 1.84 5.93
N LYS A 36 -2.58 1.80 7.08
CA LYS A 36 -2.16 2.50 8.30
C LYS A 36 -0.82 2.00 8.80
N ASP A 37 -0.65 0.68 8.91
CA ASP A 37 0.59 0.06 9.36
C ASP A 37 1.75 0.35 8.39
N ALA A 38 1.51 0.23 7.08
CA ALA A 38 2.51 0.53 6.05
C ALA A 38 2.89 2.03 5.98
N LYS A 39 2.11 2.94 6.58
CA LYS A 39 2.41 4.38 6.58
C LYS A 39 3.75 4.69 7.24
N ASN A 40 4.15 3.95 8.25
CA ASN A 40 5.42 4.15 8.94
C ASN A 40 6.54 3.24 8.44
N PHE A 41 6.23 2.32 7.53
CA PHE A 41 7.21 1.43 6.93
C PHE A 41 8.37 2.20 6.29
N LYS A 42 9.60 1.77 6.59
CA LYS A 42 10.82 2.35 6.05
C LYS A 42 11.87 1.26 5.89
N LEU A 43 12.35 1.08 4.66
CA LEU A 43 13.52 0.25 4.42
C LEU A 43 14.77 0.86 5.05
N SER A 44 15.61 -0.03 5.59
CA SER A 44 16.95 0.32 6.03
C SER A 44 17.74 0.93 4.86
N LYS A 45 18.75 1.75 5.17
CA LYS A 45 19.58 2.37 4.12
C LYS A 45 20.31 1.31 3.27
N SER A 46 20.74 0.22 3.90
CA SER A 46 21.40 -0.92 3.24
C SER A 46 20.44 -1.63 2.28
N ASP A 47 19.24 -2.00 2.75
CA ASP A 47 18.26 -2.71 1.93
C ASP A 47 17.73 -1.83 0.81
N LEU A 48 17.54 -0.53 1.06
CA LEU A 48 17.15 0.42 0.02
C LEU A 48 18.20 0.54 -1.08
N LYS A 49 19.50 0.49 -0.73
CA LYS A 49 20.59 0.52 -1.71
C LYS A 49 20.60 -0.75 -2.56
N ILE A 50 20.36 -1.91 -1.95
CA ILE A 50 20.26 -3.19 -2.66
C ILE A 50 19.04 -3.20 -3.58
N TYR A 51 17.87 -2.82 -3.05
CA TYR A 51 16.62 -2.69 -3.81
C TYR A 51 16.78 -1.79 -5.05
N ARG A 52 17.39 -0.60 -4.89
CA ARG A 52 17.62 0.34 -5.98
C ARG A 52 18.60 -0.14 -7.05
N LYS A 53 19.44 -1.14 -6.75
CA LYS A 53 20.33 -1.77 -7.74
C LYS A 53 19.61 -2.74 -8.68
N GLY A 54 18.28 -2.88 -8.55
CA GLY A 54 17.45 -3.59 -9.53
C GLY A 54 17.25 -5.09 -9.26
N THR A 55 17.79 -5.63 -8.16
CA THR A 55 17.68 -7.06 -7.84
C THR A 55 16.40 -7.46 -7.12
N SER A 56 15.45 -6.55 -6.87
CA SER A 56 14.29 -6.86 -6.02
C SER A 56 13.00 -6.16 -6.42
N GLY A 57 11.94 -6.95 -6.59
CA GLY A 57 10.60 -6.48 -6.95
C GLY A 57 9.65 -6.34 -5.76
N ARG A 58 8.38 -6.01 -6.06
CA ARG A 58 7.28 -5.81 -5.09
C ARG A 58 7.06 -6.98 -4.12
N THR A 59 7.37 -8.20 -4.53
CA THR A 59 7.20 -9.42 -3.74
C THR A 59 8.43 -9.78 -2.89
N SER A 60 9.46 -8.94 -2.88
CA SER A 60 10.65 -9.16 -2.06
C SER A 60 10.33 -9.15 -0.56
N ASP A 61 11.11 -9.90 0.22
CA ASP A 61 11.01 -9.99 1.67
C ASP A 61 11.29 -8.67 2.38
N TYR A 62 11.94 -7.72 1.69
CA TYR A 62 12.09 -6.34 2.12
C TYR A 62 10.77 -5.68 2.53
N PHE A 63 9.67 -5.99 1.85
CA PHE A 63 8.37 -5.36 2.07
C PHE A 63 7.43 -6.18 2.96
N LYS A 64 7.91 -7.30 3.53
CA LYS A 64 7.08 -8.17 4.37
C LYS A 64 6.79 -7.49 5.72
N PRO A 65 5.53 -7.49 6.20
CA PRO A 65 5.22 -6.98 7.52
C PRO A 65 5.94 -7.82 8.59
N ARG A 66 6.38 -7.15 9.65
CA ARG A 66 7.06 -7.76 10.81
C ARG A 66 6.30 -7.34 12.06
N VAL A 67 6.45 -8.11 13.14
CA VAL A 67 5.83 -7.84 14.44
C VAL A 67 6.09 -6.42 14.96
N GLU A 68 7.25 -5.83 14.62
CA GLU A 68 7.60 -4.46 15.00
C GLU A 68 6.84 -3.36 14.22
N ASN A 69 6.22 -3.70 13.09
CA ASN A 69 5.66 -2.75 12.12
C ASN A 69 4.14 -2.88 11.92
N VAL A 70 3.49 -3.75 12.71
CA VAL A 70 2.07 -4.06 12.59
C VAL A 70 1.36 -3.76 13.90
N SER A 71 0.13 -3.27 13.81
CA SER A 71 -0.70 -3.01 14.99
C SER A 71 -1.34 -4.26 15.57
N ASP A 72 -1.58 -5.28 14.75
CA ASP A 72 -2.16 -6.56 15.13
C ASP A 72 -1.36 -7.71 14.52
N THR A 73 -0.70 -8.49 15.37
CA THR A 73 0.17 -9.60 14.95
C THR A 73 -0.61 -10.79 14.39
N SER A 74 -1.90 -10.91 14.71
CA SER A 74 -2.76 -11.98 14.18
C SER A 74 -2.94 -11.85 12.66
N LEU A 75 -2.88 -10.62 12.13
CA LEU A 75 -3.02 -10.33 10.70
C LEU A 75 -1.81 -10.78 9.87
N LEU A 76 -0.67 -11.09 10.49
CA LEU A 76 0.51 -11.60 9.79
C LEU A 76 0.26 -12.96 9.11
N LYS A 77 -0.75 -13.71 9.57
CA LYS A 77 -1.18 -14.98 8.96
C LYS A 77 -2.19 -14.79 7.83
N ASP A 78 -2.77 -13.60 7.71
CA ASP A 78 -3.75 -13.28 6.68
C ASP A 78 -3.06 -12.87 5.37
N SER A 79 -3.25 -13.66 4.32
CA SER A 79 -2.58 -13.45 3.03
C SER A 79 -3.03 -12.18 2.34
N THR A 80 -4.30 -11.78 2.49
CA THR A 80 -4.85 -10.54 1.93
C THR A 80 -4.19 -9.36 2.58
N TYR A 81 -4.16 -9.32 3.92
CA TYR A 81 -3.46 -8.28 4.67
C TYR A 81 -1.99 -8.16 4.26
N VAL A 82 -1.24 -9.28 4.24
CA VAL A 82 0.19 -9.28 3.91
C VAL A 82 0.44 -8.77 2.49
N LYS A 83 -0.41 -9.17 1.52
CA LYS A 83 -0.31 -8.72 0.13
C LYS A 83 -0.58 -7.22 0.02
N THR A 84 -1.62 -6.73 0.68
CA THR A 84 -1.99 -5.31 0.64
C THR A 84 -0.95 -4.44 1.35
N TYR A 85 -0.44 -4.88 2.50
CA TYR A 85 0.66 -4.22 3.20
C TYR A 85 1.90 -4.09 2.28
N ARG A 86 2.31 -5.19 1.64
CA ARG A 86 3.43 -5.20 0.69
C ARG A 86 3.24 -4.19 -0.44
N ASN A 87 2.04 -4.08 -0.98
CA ASN A 87 1.73 -3.12 -2.04
C ASN A 87 1.94 -1.67 -1.58
N PHE A 88 1.42 -1.32 -0.40
CA PHE A 88 1.58 0.02 0.15
C PHE A 88 3.04 0.32 0.51
N ALA A 89 3.73 -0.63 1.14
CA ALA A 89 5.14 -0.53 1.51
C ALA A 89 6.05 -0.35 0.27
N TYR A 90 5.80 -1.14 -0.78
CA TYR A 90 6.49 -1.03 -2.06
C TYR A 90 6.24 0.32 -2.72
N SER A 91 4.96 0.70 -2.89
CA SER A 91 4.59 1.97 -3.52
C SER A 91 5.23 3.17 -2.81
N LYS A 92 5.18 3.21 -1.48
CA LYS A 92 5.84 4.26 -0.71
C LYS A 92 7.36 4.31 -0.96
N THR A 93 7.99 3.14 -1.07
CA THR A 93 9.43 3.05 -1.28
C THR A 93 9.83 3.42 -2.69
N SER A 94 9.08 3.01 -3.71
CA SER A 94 9.37 3.31 -5.12
C SER A 94 9.29 4.80 -5.42
N HIS A 95 8.39 5.52 -4.75
CA HIS A 95 8.24 6.99 -4.89
C HIS A 95 9.24 7.78 -4.04
N ARG A 96 10.05 7.12 -3.20
CA ARG A 96 10.99 7.80 -2.31
C ARG A 96 12.19 8.30 -3.09
N LYS A 97 12.24 9.61 -3.34
CA LYS A 97 13.40 10.27 -3.96
C LYS A 97 14.66 10.20 -3.09
N GLY A 98 15.81 10.09 -3.73
CA GLY A 98 17.11 10.14 -3.05
C GLY A 98 17.50 11.56 -2.65
N ALA A 99 18.42 11.72 -1.69
CA ALA A 99 18.95 13.03 -1.33
C ALA A 99 19.55 13.79 -2.54
N GLY A 100 20.21 13.07 -3.46
CA GLY A 100 20.74 13.64 -4.70
C GLY A 100 19.67 14.23 -5.61
N GLU A 101 18.51 13.59 -5.77
CA GLU A 101 17.40 14.16 -6.56
C GLU A 101 16.84 15.43 -5.93
N TYR A 102 16.77 15.51 -4.60
CA TYR A 102 16.34 16.74 -3.92
C TYR A 102 17.33 17.88 -4.12
N VAL A 103 18.64 17.61 -4.09
CA VAL A 103 19.67 18.61 -4.35
C VAL A 103 19.60 19.11 -5.78
N ILE A 104 19.37 18.23 -6.76
CA ILE A 104 19.21 18.62 -8.18
C ILE A 104 17.97 19.52 -8.35
N ILE A 105 16.83 19.13 -7.76
CA ILE A 105 15.59 19.93 -7.84
C ILE A 105 15.80 21.30 -7.18
N ALA A 106 16.39 21.34 -5.99
CA ALA A 106 16.67 22.61 -5.29
C ALA A 106 17.63 23.50 -6.10
N GLY A 107 18.70 22.93 -6.66
CA GLY A 107 19.62 23.64 -7.55
C GLY A 107 18.92 24.19 -8.79
N ALA A 108 18.07 23.40 -9.44
CA ALA A 108 17.32 23.84 -10.62
C ALA A 108 16.37 25.02 -10.31
N ILE A 109 15.71 25.01 -9.14
CA ILE A 109 14.84 26.11 -8.71
C ILE A 109 15.64 27.40 -8.50
N VAL A 110 16.80 27.32 -7.83
CA VAL A 110 17.66 28.49 -7.61
C VAL A 110 18.15 29.09 -8.93
N VAL A 111 18.55 28.25 -9.89
CA VAL A 111 18.98 28.71 -11.23
C VAL A 111 17.83 29.40 -11.98
N LEU A 112 16.63 28.81 -11.97
CA LEU A 112 15.45 29.42 -12.60
C LEU A 112 15.06 30.76 -11.95
N ALA A 113 15.13 30.86 -10.63
CA ALA A 113 14.90 32.11 -9.90
C ALA A 113 15.94 33.18 -10.25
N GLY A 114 17.21 32.80 -10.38
CA GLY A 114 18.29 33.71 -10.81
C GLY A 114 18.10 34.24 -12.23
N ILE A 115 17.75 33.36 -13.18
CA ILE A 115 17.50 33.76 -14.58
C ILE A 115 16.29 34.69 -14.67
N SER A 116 15.20 34.38 -13.98
CA SER A 116 14.01 35.24 -13.99
C SER A 116 14.29 36.63 -13.41
N ALA A 117 15.00 36.72 -12.29
CA ALA A 117 15.40 38.00 -11.71
C ALA A 117 16.27 38.85 -12.67
N LEU A 118 17.14 38.19 -13.45
CA LEU A 118 18.03 38.85 -14.42
C LEU A 118 17.30 39.35 -15.68
N ILE A 119 16.21 38.69 -16.08
CA ILE A 119 15.37 39.10 -17.21
C ILE A 119 14.44 40.27 -16.82
N THR A 120 14.06 40.36 -15.54
CA THR A 120 13.19 41.42 -15.03
C THR A 120 13.92 42.69 -14.60
N LEU A 121 15.26 42.71 -14.65
CA LEU A 121 16.12 43.87 -14.39
C LEU A 121 16.40 44.63 -15.69
#